data_AF-A0A944T1Y9-F1
#
_entry.id   AF-A0A944T1Y9-F1
#
_cell.length_a   1.000
_cell.length_b   1.000
_cell.length_c   1.000
_cell.angle_alpha   90.00
_cell.angle_beta   90.00
_cell.angle_gamma   90.00
#
_symmetry.space_group_name_H-M   'P 1'
#
loop_
_entity.id
_entity.type
_entity.pdbx_description
1 polymer ?
#
loop_
_entity_poly.entity_id
_entity_poly.type
_entity_poly.pdbx_seq_one_letter_code
_entity_poly.pdbx_strand_id
1 'polypeptide(L)' 'MDKLFAIRAGIFLIAGLLMILFPKKIYKFQTYLLKKLHIKYDPNRGLKSYFYIGGIFIIISILLLIVSIAK' A
#
# COMPACT_ATOMS: atom_id res chain seq x y z
N MET A 1 11.27 15.59 15.26
CA MET A 1 11.28 14.26 14.56
C MET A 1 10.06 14.11 13.64
N ASP A 2 9.25 15.17 13.54
CA ASP A 2 7.82 15.08 13.21
C ASP A 2 7.60 15.21 11.70
N LYS A 3 8.50 15.92 11.02
CA LYS A 3 8.56 15.98 9.55
C LYS A 3 8.76 14.59 8.93
N LEU A 4 9.56 13.71 9.54
CA LEU A 4 9.80 12.37 9.00
C LEU A 4 8.56 11.46 9.17
N PHE A 5 7.85 11.58 10.29
CA PHE A 5 6.60 10.86 10.53
C PHE A 5 5.48 11.34 9.61
N ALA A 6 5.36 12.65 9.39
CA ALA A 6 4.40 13.21 8.45
C ALA A 6 4.66 12.75 6.99
N ILE A 7 5.93 12.74 6.56
CA ILE A 7 6.31 12.23 5.23
C ILE A 7 5.96 10.74 5.10
N ARG A 8 6.29 9.92 6.11
CA ARG A 8 5.96 8.49 6.10
C ARG A 8 4.46 8.26 6.07
N ALA A 9 3.68 8.97 6.89
CA ALA A 9 2.23 8.89 6.87
C ALA A 9 1.68 9.24 5.48
N GLY A 10 2.13 10.34 4.88
CA GLY A 10 1.74 10.73 3.52
C GLY A 10 2.01 9.64 2.47
N ILE A 11 3.18 9.00 2.52
CA ILE A 11 3.53 7.89 1.62
C ILE A 11 2.57 6.70 1.82
N PHE A 12 2.30 6.31 3.06
CA PHE A 12 1.37 5.21 3.36
C PHE A 12 -0.07 5.53 2.92
N LEU A 13 -0.50 6.78 3.09
CA LEU A 13 -1.83 7.24 2.68
C LEU A 13 -1.98 7.20 1.16
N ILE A 14 -1.01 7.78 0.43
CA ILE A 14 -1.01 7.80 -1.04
C ILE A 14 -0.93 6.37 -1.59
N ALA A 15 -0.06 5.53 -1.03
CA ALA A 15 0.07 4.12 -1.43
C ALA A 15 -1.23 3.35 -1.19
N GLY A 16 -1.84 3.46 -0.01
CA GLY A 16 -3.13 2.83 0.31
C GLY A 16 -4.25 3.30 -0.61
N LEU A 17 -4.32 4.60 -0.88
CA LEU A 17 -5.33 5.19 -1.75
C LEU A 17 -5.18 4.71 -3.21
N LEU A 18 -3.94 4.68 -3.74
CA LEU A 18 -3.67 4.14 -5.08
C LEU A 18 -4.01 2.66 -5.20
N MET A 19 -3.81 1.89 -4.13
CA MET A 19 -4.11 0.45 -4.07
C MET A 19 -5.62 0.19 -4.09
N ILE A 20 -6.43 1.07 -3.49
CA ILE A 20 -7.89 1.01 -3.48
C ILE A 20 -8.51 1.56 -4.78
N LEU A 21 -8.00 2.68 -5.30
CA LEU A 21 -8.50 3.32 -6.53
C LEU A 21 -8.13 2.53 -7.80
N PHE A 22 -6.92 1.97 -7.84
CA PHE A 22 -6.40 1.31 -9.04
C PHE A 22 -5.88 -0.12 -8.79
N PRO A 23 -6.64 -1.01 -8.12
CA PRO A 23 -6.19 -2.36 -7.76
C PRO A 23 -5.80 -3.17 -9.00
N LYS A 24 -6.49 -3.00 -10.12
CA LYS A 24 -6.17 -3.66 -11.39
C LYS A 24 -4.83 -3.20 -11.98
N LYS A 25 -4.49 -1.91 -11.88
CA LYS A 25 -3.20 -1.39 -12.38
C LYS A 25 -2.05 -1.86 -11.49
N ILE A 26 -2.23 -1.81 -10.17
CA ILE A 26 -1.21 -2.29 -9.22
C ILE A 26 -0.99 -3.79 -9.41
N TYR A 27 -2.07 -4.58 -9.53
CA TYR A 27 -1.97 -5.99 -9.83
C TYR A 27 -1.18 -6.25 -11.13
N LYS A 28 -1.53 -5.57 -12.23
CA LYS A 28 -0.82 -5.73 -13.51
C LYS A 28 0.66 -5.38 -13.40
N PHE A 29 0.99 -4.31 -12.66
CA PHE A 29 2.38 -3.90 -12.41
C PHE A 29 3.14 -4.93 -11.57
N GLN A 30 2.53 -5.43 -10.50
CA GLN A 30 3.13 -6.45 -9.65
C GLN A 30 3.36 -7.76 -10.41
N THR A 31 2.37 -8.23 -11.18
CA THR A 31 2.52 -9.43 -12.02
C THR A 31 3.59 -9.23 -13.09
N TYR A 32 3.70 -8.03 -13.67
CA TYR A 32 4.77 -7.70 -14.62
C TYR A 32 6.15 -7.78 -13.96
N LEU A 33 6.33 -7.20 -12.78
CA LEU A 33 7.57 -7.27 -12.01
C LEU A 33 7.93 -8.71 -11.63
N LEU A 34 6.98 -9.47 -11.10
CA LEU A 34 7.16 -10.88 -10.73
C LEU A 34 7.56 -11.73 -11.93
N LYS A 35 6.92 -11.51 -13.09
CA LYS A 35 7.26 -12.19 -14.34
C LYS A 35 8.67 -11.81 -14.80
N LYS A 36 9.05 -10.54 -14.68
CA LYS A 36 10.41 -10.06 -15.02
C LYS A 36 11.48 -10.65 -14.07
N LEU A 37 11.12 -10.89 -12.82
CA LEU A 37 11.99 -11.50 -11.81
C LEU A 37 11.93 -13.04 -11.81
N HIS A 38 11.20 -13.67 -12.74
CA HIS A 38 11.02 -15.13 -12.82
C HIS A 38 10.48 -15.77 -11.53
N ILE A 39 9.73 -15.01 -10.73
CA ILE A 39 9.11 -15.50 -9.49
C ILE A 39 7.79 -16.18 -9.86
N LYS A 40 7.62 -17.46 -9.51
CA LYS A 40 6.34 -18.16 -9.63
C LYS A 40 5.32 -17.48 -8.70
N TYR A 41 4.28 -16.90 -9.29
CA TYR A 41 3.19 -16.25 -8.58
C TYR A 41 1.85 -16.85 -9.01
N ASP A 42 1.00 -17.16 -8.02
CA ASP A 42 -0.35 -17.68 -8.26
C ASP A 42 -1.36 -16.53 -8.38
N PRO A 43 -1.91 -16.27 -9.58
CA PRO A 43 -2.76 -15.11 -9.85
C PRO A 43 -4.13 -15.17 -9.16
N ASN A 44 -4.58 -16.35 -8.69
CA ASN A 44 -5.97 -16.54 -8.25
C ASN A 44 -6.31 -15.92 -6.89
N ARG A 45 -5.31 -15.48 -6.11
CA ARG A 45 -5.53 -14.88 -4.78
C ARG A 45 -5.41 -13.34 -4.74
N GLY A 46 -4.99 -12.71 -5.84
CA GLY A 46 -4.47 -11.34 -5.81
C GLY A 46 -5.51 -10.26 -5.53
N LEU A 47 -6.55 -10.15 -6.36
CA LEU A 47 -7.30 -8.90 -6.52
C LEU A 47 -8.07 -8.43 -5.27
N LYS A 48 -8.73 -9.34 -4.55
CA LYS A 48 -9.39 -9.00 -3.26
C LYS A 48 -8.36 -8.64 -2.19
N SER A 49 -7.19 -9.28 -2.20
CA SER A 49 -6.13 -9.01 -1.23
C SER A 49 -5.60 -7.57 -1.32
N TYR A 50 -5.57 -6.94 -2.49
CA TYR A 50 -5.17 -5.53 -2.64
C TYR A 50 -6.09 -4.55 -1.91
N PHE A 51 -7.39 -4.81 -1.85
CA PHE A 51 -8.32 -3.98 -1.08
C PHE A 51 -8.03 -4.07 0.43
N TYR A 52 -7.78 -5.29 0.93
CA TYR A 52 -7.39 -5.49 2.33
C TYR A 52 -6.05 -4.85 2.66
N ILE A 53 -5.03 -5.03 1.80
CA ILE A 53 -3.71 -4.44 1.99
C ILE A 53 -3.79 -2.91 1.92
N GLY A 54 -4.53 -2.35 0.97
CA GLY A 54 -4.76 -0.91 0.86
C GLY A 54 -5.44 -0.33 2.11
N GLY A 55 -6.44 -1.03 2.65
CA GLY A 55 -7.08 -0.68 3.92
C GLY A 55 -6.12 -0.69 5.10
N ILE A 56 -5.27 -1.71 5.21
CA ILE A 56 -4.22 -1.79 6.24
C ILE A 56 -3.24 -0.61 6.12
N PHE A 57 -2.84 -0.24 4.90
CA PHE A 57 -1.97 0.91 4.66
C PHE A 57 -2.59 2.23 5.14
N ILE A 58 -3.91 2.41 4.92
CA ILE A 58 -4.64 3.58 5.43
C ILE A 58 -4.70 3.57 6.96
N ILE A 59 -4.99 2.43 7.58
CA ILE A 59 -5.02 2.29 9.05
C ILE A 59 -3.66 2.65 9.64
N ILE A 60 -2.57 2.11 9.08
CA ILE A 60 -1.19 2.41 9.51
C ILE A 60 -0.90 3.91 9.37
N SER A 61 -1.32 4.54 8.26
CA SER A 61 -1.16 5.97 8.05
C SER A 61 -1.88 6.81 9.12
N ILE A 62 -3.11 6.44 9.48
CA ILE A 62 -3.88 7.12 10.51
C ILE A 62 -3.20 6.97 11.86
N LEU A 63 -2.74 5.76 12.20
CA LEU A 63 -2.02 5.49 13.45
C LEU A 63 -0.73 6.31 13.54
N LEU A 64 0.02 6.40 12.44
CA LEU A 64 1.24 7.21 12.36
C LEU A 64 0.95 8.71 12.55
N LEU A 65 -0.16 9.21 11.99
CA LEU A 65 -0.59 10.59 12.17
C LEU A 65 -0.97 10.88 13.63
N ILE A 66 -1.73 9.99 14.26
CA ILE A 66 -2.11 10.13 15.67
C ILE A 66 -0.86 10.16 16.56
N VAL A 67 0.09 9.24 16.35
CA VAL A 67 1.36 9.22 17.09
C VAL A 67 2.18 10.48 16.85
N SER A 68 2.16 11.03 15.63
CA SER A 68 2.87 12.27 15.31
C SER A 68 2.24 13.53 15.89
N ILE A 69 0.94 13.51 16.22
CA ILE A 69 0.21 14.64 16.83
C ILE A 69 0.26 14.54 18.37
N ALA A 70 0.23 13.32 18.91
CA ALA A 70 0.27 13.06 20.35
C ALA A 70 1.66 13.23 20.96
N LYS A 71 2.70 13.41 20.14
CA LYS A 71 4.09 13.61 20.53
C LYS A 71 4.51 15.04 20.24
#